data_AF-A0A8G1W157-F1
#
_entry.id   AF-A0A8G1W157-F1
#
_cell.length_a   1.000
_cell.length_b   1.000
_cell.length_c   1.000
_cell.angle_alpha   90.00
_cell.angle_beta   90.00
_cell.angle_gamma   90.00
#
_symmetry.space_group_name_H-M   'P 1'
#
loop_
_entity.id
_entity.type
_entity.pdbx_description
1 polymer ?
#
loop_
_entity_poly.entity_id
_entity_poly.type
_entity_poly.pdbx_seq_one_letter_code
_entity_poly.pdbx_strand_id
1 'polypeptide(L)'
;MPTQPKQTLEHRQSQLWHQLHPLLTQHAPNCPPPILHGTAGTHRFDPTNPVPRANFILNSEEILLPMQTAHDGFVHAIHTTRFEPAYNPGTRGIVTAAGGSYLPTFTVTVKLLRRIGSTLPVEVFMKDATEYEAIACETILPPLGAKCILLSNLTPDLDSENLTGFQLKALAILFSSFEDVLWLDADCVPLHDPALLLASEPFATNGLVTWPDFWADTASPVYFEVSRQEELDATDARARARAASEAGMLLLSKKSHFGMLLLAVYYNIYGPQFYYPLLSQGAPGAGDKDTFLHAATALGAEFYAVSAPPVDLGRVNTGGKSAVALNSGFIQADPIQDYARVRSGEENGSAARAFFIHAGNPEFNPGKELLGRRLKGLDGRPARLWTYPPEALARVGFDTERVFWEETVAVACEMEEVFESWEGRRGLCEKVRAHFTDVFAGDAVGLGFQLFKLL
;
A
#
# COMPACT_ATOMS: atom_id res chain seq x y z
N MET A 1 -35.33 5.45 -28.40
CA MET A 1 -33.93 5.66 -28.78
C MET A 1 -33.21 4.32 -28.62
N PRO A 2 -32.45 3.83 -29.61
CA PRO A 2 -31.66 2.63 -29.40
C PRO A 2 -30.59 2.97 -28.36
N THR A 3 -30.62 2.26 -27.23
CA THR A 3 -29.56 2.28 -26.22
C THR A 3 -28.25 1.94 -26.91
N GLN A 4 -27.26 2.83 -26.88
CA GLN A 4 -25.91 2.50 -27.33
C GLN A 4 -25.46 1.21 -26.63
N PRO A 5 -24.83 0.27 -27.35
CA PRO A 5 -24.28 -0.92 -26.72
C PRO A 5 -23.31 -0.50 -25.61
N LYS A 6 -23.46 -1.09 -24.41
CA LYS A 6 -22.51 -0.84 -23.32
C LYS A 6 -21.10 -1.21 -23.81
N GLN A 7 -20.21 -0.23 -23.90
CA GLN A 7 -18.80 -0.46 -24.23
C GLN A 7 -18.20 -1.46 -23.25
N THR A 8 -17.34 -2.36 -23.74
CA THR A 8 -16.66 -3.34 -22.88
C THR A 8 -15.64 -2.65 -21.98
N LEU A 9 -15.17 -3.34 -20.94
CA LEU A 9 -14.12 -2.80 -20.07
C LEU A 9 -12.82 -2.57 -20.84
N GLU A 10 -12.43 -3.52 -21.71
CA GLU A 10 -11.19 -3.41 -22.49
C GLU A 10 -11.22 -2.18 -23.41
N HIS A 11 -12.38 -1.90 -24.01
CA HIS A 11 -12.54 -0.70 -24.84
C HIS A 11 -12.33 0.57 -24.02
N ARG A 12 -12.90 0.65 -22.82
CA ARG A 12 -12.76 1.83 -21.94
C ARG A 12 -11.34 1.99 -21.40
N GLN A 13 -10.67 0.90 -21.07
CA GLN A 13 -9.24 0.92 -20.69
C GLN A 13 -8.38 1.46 -21.84
N SER A 14 -8.61 0.97 -23.07
CA SER A 14 -7.91 1.44 -24.27
C SER A 14 -8.19 2.92 -24.56
N GLN A 15 -9.45 3.36 -24.49
CA GLN A 15 -9.81 4.77 -24.68
C GLN A 15 -9.18 5.66 -23.61
N LEU A 16 -9.22 5.25 -22.33
CA LEU A 16 -8.61 5.96 -21.23
C LEU A 16 -7.11 6.17 -21.48
N TRP A 17 -6.38 5.12 -21.88
CA TRP A 17 -4.96 5.26 -22.18
C TRP A 17 -4.69 6.17 -23.38
N HIS A 18 -5.45 6.02 -24.46
CA HIS A 18 -5.34 6.90 -25.64
C HIS A 18 -5.58 8.37 -25.32
N GLN A 19 -6.44 8.68 -24.34
CA GLN A 19 -6.69 10.04 -23.88
C GLN A 19 -5.61 10.53 -22.92
N LEU A 20 -5.17 9.68 -21.99
CA LEU A 20 -4.25 10.05 -20.92
C LEU A 20 -2.79 10.18 -21.40
N HIS A 21 -2.32 9.23 -22.20
CA HIS A 21 -0.90 9.15 -22.58
C HIS A 21 -0.38 10.43 -23.25
N PRO A 22 -1.05 11.02 -24.25
CA PRO A 22 -0.58 12.28 -24.86
C PRO A 22 -0.52 13.44 -23.88
N LEU A 23 -1.44 13.50 -22.91
CA LEU A 23 -1.50 14.56 -21.91
C LEU A 23 -0.35 14.45 -20.91
N LEU A 24 0.03 13.22 -20.52
CA LEU A 24 1.21 12.98 -19.70
C LEU A 24 2.45 13.56 -20.40
N THR A 25 2.68 13.17 -21.66
CA THR A 25 3.84 13.66 -22.44
C THR A 25 3.81 15.17 -22.67
N GLN A 26 2.65 15.73 -23.03
CA GLN A 26 2.48 17.16 -23.29
C GLN A 26 2.81 18.01 -22.05
N HIS A 27 2.49 17.50 -20.86
CA HIS A 27 2.69 18.19 -19.60
C HIS A 27 3.89 17.65 -18.82
N ALA A 28 4.86 17.03 -19.48
CA ALA A 28 6.12 16.66 -18.84
C ALA A 28 6.83 17.90 -18.26
N PRO A 29 7.36 17.85 -17.03
CA PRO A 29 8.18 18.93 -16.49
C PRO A 29 9.37 19.28 -17.40
N ASN A 30 9.46 20.55 -17.81
CA ASN A 30 10.51 21.04 -18.70
C ASN A 30 11.55 21.87 -17.93
N CYS A 31 12.23 21.23 -16.98
CA CYS A 31 13.32 21.80 -16.18
C CYS A 31 14.29 20.72 -15.71
N PRO A 32 15.46 21.09 -15.15
CA PRO A 32 16.30 20.13 -14.44
C PRO A 32 15.55 19.49 -13.25
N PRO A 33 15.92 18.26 -12.84
CA PRO A 33 15.41 17.65 -11.62
C PRO A 33 15.67 18.52 -10.37
N PRO A 34 14.82 18.45 -9.33
CA PRO A 34 15.08 19.11 -8.05
C PRO A 34 16.36 18.57 -7.40
N ILE A 35 17.22 19.46 -6.93
CA ILE A 35 18.49 19.12 -6.28
C ILE A 35 18.33 19.23 -4.77
N LEU A 36 18.47 18.10 -4.07
CA LEU A 36 18.39 18.05 -2.60
C LEU A 36 19.73 18.42 -1.94
N HIS A 37 19.68 19.30 -0.94
CA HIS A 37 20.79 19.50 0.00
C HIS A 37 20.56 18.67 1.27
N GLY A 38 20.97 17.41 1.24
CA GLY A 38 20.76 16.48 2.35
C GLY A 38 19.41 15.76 2.27
N THR A 39 18.83 15.46 3.42
CA THR A 39 17.57 14.70 3.55
C THR A 39 16.71 15.31 4.66
N ALA A 40 15.39 15.28 4.47
CA ALA A 40 14.43 15.63 5.52
C ALA A 40 14.46 14.67 6.72
N GLY A 41 15.15 13.53 6.63
CA GLY A 41 15.43 12.67 7.77
C GLY A 41 14.23 11.84 8.26
N THR A 42 14.29 11.42 9.53
CA THR A 42 13.37 10.44 10.16
C THR A 42 12.59 11.08 11.30
N HIS A 43 11.89 12.18 11.04
CA HIS A 43 11.08 12.85 12.06
C HIS A 43 9.78 12.09 12.29
N ARG A 44 9.62 11.46 13.47
CA ARG A 44 8.33 10.87 13.85
C ARG A 44 7.26 11.96 13.94
N PHE A 45 6.07 11.66 13.47
CA PHE A 45 4.94 12.58 13.58
C PHE A 45 4.47 12.68 15.04
N ASP A 46 4.32 13.92 15.51
CA ASP A 46 3.73 14.23 16.81
C ASP A 46 2.72 15.37 16.63
N PRO A 47 1.41 15.10 16.75
CA PRO A 47 0.38 16.12 16.56
C PRO A 47 0.41 17.22 17.64
N THR A 48 1.02 16.95 18.80
CA THR A 48 1.13 17.92 19.91
C THR A 48 2.30 18.88 19.74
N ASN A 49 3.35 18.42 19.05
CA ASN A 49 4.57 19.16 18.77
C ASN A 49 4.97 19.02 17.30
N PRO A 50 4.20 19.64 16.39
CA PRO A 50 4.46 19.52 14.96
C PRO A 50 5.77 20.20 14.55
N VAL A 51 6.55 19.53 13.71
CA VAL A 51 7.76 20.09 13.11
C VAL A 51 7.38 20.83 11.83
N PRO A 52 7.79 22.10 11.63
CA PRO A 52 7.57 22.80 10.37
C PRO A 52 8.24 22.09 9.19
N ARG A 53 7.58 22.09 8.03
CA ARG A 53 8.16 21.56 6.79
C ARG A 53 9.30 22.44 6.34
N ALA A 54 10.52 21.92 6.38
CA ALA A 54 11.69 22.60 5.86
C ALA A 54 11.81 22.43 4.34
N ASN A 55 12.46 23.37 3.66
CA ASN A 55 12.79 23.24 2.24
C ASN A 55 14.25 22.77 2.08
N PHE A 56 14.45 21.64 1.42
CA PHE A 56 15.75 21.05 1.08
C PHE A 56 16.09 21.18 -0.41
N ILE A 57 15.26 21.86 -1.20
CA ILE A 57 15.44 22.04 -2.65
C ILE A 57 16.34 23.24 -2.95
N LEU A 58 17.54 22.99 -3.49
CA LEU A 58 18.54 24.02 -3.79
C LEU A 58 18.18 24.90 -4.99
N ASN A 59 17.65 24.30 -6.05
CA ASN A 59 17.32 24.98 -7.31
C ASN A 59 15.85 25.38 -7.40
N SER A 60 15.23 25.73 -6.27
CA SER A 60 13.79 26.07 -6.17
C SER A 60 13.37 27.15 -7.19
N GLU A 61 14.17 28.22 -7.32
CA GLU A 61 13.88 29.33 -8.25
C GLU A 61 13.90 28.89 -9.73
N GLU A 62 14.76 27.94 -10.09
CA GLU A 62 14.90 27.45 -11.46
C GLU A 62 13.73 26.54 -11.86
N ILE A 63 13.29 25.67 -10.94
CA ILE A 63 12.28 24.65 -11.24
C ILE A 63 10.84 25.13 -11.05
N LEU A 64 10.61 26.17 -10.23
CA LEU A 64 9.26 26.54 -9.78
C LEU A 64 8.32 26.83 -10.95
N LEU A 65 8.67 27.77 -11.84
CA LEU A 65 7.77 28.18 -12.93
C LEU A 65 7.54 27.05 -13.95
N PRO A 66 8.56 26.32 -14.43
CA PRO A 66 8.34 25.16 -15.31
C PRO A 66 7.49 24.06 -14.68
N MET A 67 7.74 23.71 -13.41
CA MET A 67 6.96 22.70 -12.68
C MET A 67 5.50 23.15 -12.51
N GLN A 68 5.28 24.41 -12.11
CA GLN A 68 3.94 24.99 -11.98
C GLN A 68 3.20 25.00 -13.31
N THR A 69 3.88 25.39 -14.41
CA THR A 69 3.27 25.40 -15.76
C THR A 69 2.84 24.01 -16.20
N ALA A 70 3.70 23.00 -15.96
CA ALA A 70 3.39 21.60 -16.26
C ALA A 70 2.22 21.08 -15.43
N HIS A 71 2.24 21.35 -14.11
CA HIS A 71 1.17 20.96 -13.18
C HIS A 71 -0.17 21.62 -13.51
N ASP A 72 -0.20 22.96 -13.65
CA ASP A 72 -1.40 23.73 -14.01
C ASP A 72 -2.00 23.22 -15.34
N GLY A 73 -1.14 22.93 -16.32
CA GLY A 73 -1.54 22.38 -17.61
C GLY A 73 -2.21 21.01 -17.47
N PHE A 74 -1.62 20.11 -16.68
CA PHE A 74 -2.19 18.77 -16.48
C PHE A 74 -3.50 18.82 -15.68
N VAL A 75 -3.58 19.65 -14.63
CA VAL A 75 -4.82 19.89 -13.87
C VAL A 75 -5.91 20.45 -14.78
N HIS A 76 -5.58 21.42 -15.64
CA HIS A 76 -6.52 21.94 -16.63
C HIS A 76 -7.00 20.85 -17.60
N ALA A 77 -6.10 19.97 -18.05
CA ALA A 77 -6.44 18.85 -18.92
C ALA A 77 -7.37 17.83 -18.23
N ILE A 78 -7.17 17.55 -16.93
CA ILE A 78 -8.08 16.72 -16.11
C ILE A 78 -9.52 17.27 -16.15
N HIS A 79 -9.68 18.60 -16.02
CA HIS A 79 -11.01 19.22 -15.97
C HIS A 79 -11.68 19.40 -17.33
N THR A 80 -10.90 19.53 -18.41
CA THR A 80 -11.42 19.84 -19.74
C THR A 80 -11.57 18.62 -20.64
N THR A 81 -10.82 17.56 -20.38
CA THR A 81 -10.89 16.30 -21.13
C THR A 81 -12.03 15.44 -20.62
N ARG A 82 -12.85 14.91 -21.54
CA ARG A 82 -13.88 13.92 -21.20
C ARG A 82 -13.27 12.53 -21.16
N PHE A 83 -12.67 12.19 -20.03
CA PHE A 83 -12.19 10.83 -19.82
C PHE A 83 -13.35 9.84 -19.73
N GLU A 84 -13.16 8.63 -20.25
CA GLU A 84 -14.02 7.49 -19.99
C GLU A 84 -13.43 6.66 -18.83
N PRO A 85 -13.99 6.70 -17.61
CA PRO A 85 -13.46 5.91 -16.52
C PRO A 85 -13.53 4.41 -16.80
N ALA A 86 -12.40 3.74 -16.66
CA ALA A 86 -12.25 2.31 -16.90
C ALA A 86 -12.54 1.50 -15.61
N TYR A 87 -13.82 1.33 -15.27
CA TYR A 87 -14.27 0.44 -14.20
C TYR A 87 -15.70 -0.06 -14.40
N ASN A 88 -16.10 -1.16 -13.77
CA ASN A 88 -17.47 -1.66 -13.81
C ASN A 88 -18.29 -1.01 -12.68
N PRO A 89 -19.35 -0.23 -12.99
CA PRO A 89 -20.09 0.48 -11.95
C PRO A 89 -20.68 -0.44 -10.87
N GLY A 90 -20.64 0.00 -9.61
CA GLY A 90 -21.14 -0.76 -8.46
C GLY A 90 -20.32 -2.00 -8.08
N THR A 91 -19.12 -2.17 -8.66
CA THR A 91 -18.22 -3.27 -8.30
C THR A 91 -17.16 -2.83 -7.30
N ARG A 92 -16.72 -3.78 -6.47
CA ARG A 92 -15.71 -3.55 -5.43
C ARG A 92 -14.71 -4.69 -5.43
N GLY A 93 -13.45 -4.40 -5.15
CA GLY A 93 -12.42 -5.44 -5.10
C GLY A 93 -11.10 -4.96 -4.56
N ILE A 94 -10.18 -5.91 -4.45
CA ILE A 94 -8.81 -5.67 -4.01
C ILE A 94 -7.93 -5.54 -5.24
N VAL A 95 -7.04 -4.56 -5.24
CA VAL A 95 -6.01 -4.39 -6.27
C VAL A 95 -4.65 -4.46 -5.59
N THR A 96 -3.73 -5.21 -6.18
CA THR A 96 -2.37 -5.37 -5.67
C THR A 96 -1.37 -5.35 -6.82
N ALA A 97 -0.10 -5.07 -6.52
CA ALA A 97 1.02 -5.35 -7.41
C ALA A 97 1.87 -6.46 -6.79
N ALA A 98 1.97 -7.61 -7.47
CA ALA A 98 2.72 -8.76 -6.96
C ALA A 98 3.33 -9.58 -8.09
N GLY A 99 4.25 -8.99 -8.85
CA GLY A 99 5.06 -9.68 -9.85
C GLY A 99 6.33 -10.31 -9.28
N GLY A 100 6.82 -11.37 -9.94
CA GLY A 100 8.09 -12.03 -9.60
C GLY A 100 8.25 -12.35 -8.11
N SER A 101 9.30 -11.81 -7.47
CA SER A 101 9.64 -12.16 -6.08
C SER A 101 8.59 -11.79 -5.01
N TYR A 102 7.60 -10.97 -5.35
CA TYR A 102 6.49 -10.61 -4.45
C TYR A 102 5.31 -11.59 -4.52
N LEU A 103 5.18 -12.35 -5.61
CA LEU A 103 4.07 -13.27 -5.83
C LEU A 103 3.93 -14.37 -4.75
N PRO A 104 5.03 -14.95 -4.21
CA PRO A 104 4.92 -15.89 -3.09
C PRO A 104 4.39 -15.23 -1.82
N THR A 105 4.84 -14.01 -1.49
CA THR A 105 4.33 -13.23 -0.35
C THR A 105 2.83 -12.98 -0.51
N PHE A 106 2.41 -12.50 -1.69
CA PHE A 106 1.00 -12.25 -1.97
C PHE A 106 0.14 -13.52 -1.92
N THR A 107 0.69 -14.67 -2.32
CA THR A 107 -0.03 -15.96 -2.24
C THR A 107 -0.37 -16.33 -0.80
N VAL A 108 0.51 -16.02 0.16
CA VAL A 108 0.20 -16.13 1.60
C VAL A 108 -0.90 -15.13 1.99
N THR A 109 -0.79 -13.88 1.56
CA THR A 109 -1.77 -12.81 1.85
C THR A 109 -3.17 -13.14 1.34
N VAL A 110 -3.31 -13.65 0.10
CA VAL A 110 -4.63 -14.02 -0.44
C VAL A 110 -5.22 -15.25 0.27
N LYS A 111 -4.40 -16.22 0.70
CA LYS A 111 -4.89 -17.32 1.55
C LYS A 111 -5.39 -16.81 2.91
N LEU A 112 -4.67 -15.86 3.53
CA LEU A 112 -5.09 -15.20 4.76
C LEU A 112 -6.43 -14.44 4.58
N LEU A 113 -6.58 -13.71 3.47
CA LEU A 113 -7.84 -13.06 3.08
C LEU A 113 -9.02 -14.05 3.00
N ARG A 114 -8.81 -15.23 2.41
CA ARG A 114 -9.86 -16.26 2.34
C ARG A 114 -10.13 -16.89 3.69
N ARG A 115 -9.12 -17.06 4.53
CA ARG A 115 -9.25 -17.59 5.88
C ARG A 115 -10.09 -16.70 6.80
N ILE A 116 -10.02 -15.39 6.65
CA ILE A 116 -10.87 -14.43 7.38
C ILE A 116 -12.27 -14.28 6.76
N GLY A 117 -12.61 -15.09 5.75
CA GLY A 117 -13.92 -15.13 5.11
C GLY A 117 -14.15 -14.09 4.02
N SER A 118 -13.12 -13.34 3.61
CA SER A 118 -13.29 -12.34 2.57
C SER A 118 -13.56 -12.98 1.21
N THR A 119 -14.61 -12.51 0.53
CA THR A 119 -14.97 -12.96 -0.82
C THR A 119 -14.69 -11.88 -1.88
N LEU A 120 -14.01 -10.79 -1.52
CA LEU A 120 -13.69 -9.74 -2.48
C LEU A 120 -12.83 -10.32 -3.63
N PRO A 121 -13.18 -10.03 -4.89
CA PRO A 121 -12.34 -10.40 -6.03
C PRO A 121 -11.03 -9.61 -5.96
N VAL A 122 -9.94 -10.22 -6.44
CA VAL A 122 -8.60 -9.62 -6.43
C VAL A 122 -8.05 -9.50 -7.85
N GLU A 123 -7.50 -8.32 -8.17
CA GLU A 123 -6.73 -8.08 -9.38
C GLU A 123 -5.27 -7.89 -9.03
N VAL A 124 -4.44 -8.82 -9.50
CA VAL A 124 -2.99 -8.86 -9.27
C VAL A 124 -2.31 -8.27 -10.49
N PHE A 125 -1.86 -7.02 -10.38
CA PHE A 125 -1.13 -6.37 -11.45
C PHE A 125 0.34 -6.77 -11.43
N MET A 126 0.86 -6.97 -12.63
CA MET A 126 2.25 -7.24 -12.94
C MET A 126 2.71 -6.23 -13.98
N LYS A 127 3.98 -5.84 -13.94
CA LYS A 127 4.52 -4.81 -14.82
C LYS A 127 4.38 -5.22 -16.28
N ASP A 128 4.88 -6.41 -16.60
CA ASP A 128 4.88 -6.99 -17.94
C ASP A 128 5.01 -8.51 -17.87
N ALA A 129 5.15 -9.15 -19.04
CA ALA A 129 5.22 -10.60 -19.16
C ALA A 129 6.42 -11.25 -18.46
N THR A 130 7.47 -10.48 -18.10
CA THR A 130 8.64 -11.02 -17.38
C THR A 130 8.34 -11.32 -15.91
N GLU A 131 7.28 -10.73 -15.35
CA GLU A 131 6.81 -10.99 -13.99
C GLU A 131 5.69 -12.03 -13.93
N TYR A 132 5.23 -12.52 -15.08
CA TYR A 132 4.08 -13.42 -15.20
C TYR A 132 4.45 -14.88 -14.97
N GLU A 133 3.85 -15.50 -13.97
CA GLU A 133 4.07 -16.91 -13.64
C GLU A 133 2.81 -17.73 -13.93
N ALA A 134 2.79 -18.45 -15.05
CA ALA A 134 1.58 -19.10 -15.58
C ALA A 134 0.91 -20.07 -14.59
N ILE A 135 1.68 -20.89 -13.88
CA ILE A 135 1.12 -21.83 -12.89
C ILE A 135 0.40 -21.07 -11.77
N ALA A 136 1.03 -20.03 -11.24
CA ALA A 136 0.44 -19.19 -10.20
C ALA A 136 -0.83 -18.49 -10.71
N CYS A 137 -0.74 -17.83 -11.87
CA CYS A 137 -1.79 -16.97 -12.42
C CYS A 137 -2.99 -17.74 -12.99
N GLU A 138 -2.79 -18.93 -13.54
CA GLU A 138 -3.83 -19.67 -14.27
C GLU A 138 -4.39 -20.84 -13.47
N THR A 139 -3.66 -21.34 -12.47
CA THR A 139 -4.06 -22.52 -11.69
C THR A 139 -4.28 -22.23 -10.21
N ILE A 140 -3.39 -21.46 -9.56
CA ILE A 140 -3.39 -21.29 -8.10
C ILE A 140 -4.27 -20.13 -7.64
N LEU A 141 -4.11 -18.96 -8.26
CA LEU A 141 -4.81 -17.74 -7.88
C LEU A 141 -6.31 -17.73 -8.29
N PRO A 142 -6.74 -18.29 -9.43
CA PRO A 142 -8.15 -18.22 -9.84
C PRO A 142 -9.14 -18.88 -8.86
N PRO A 143 -8.88 -20.08 -8.29
CA PRO A 143 -9.72 -20.66 -7.25
C PRO A 143 -9.80 -19.81 -5.98
N LEU A 144 -8.79 -18.97 -5.73
CA LEU A 144 -8.76 -18.00 -4.64
C LEU A 144 -9.41 -16.67 -5.05
N GLY A 145 -10.15 -16.60 -6.16
CA GLY A 145 -10.84 -15.38 -6.62
C GLY A 145 -9.89 -14.25 -7.01
N ALA A 146 -8.65 -14.58 -7.39
CA ALA A 146 -7.63 -13.64 -7.84
C ALA A 146 -7.29 -13.88 -9.32
N LYS A 147 -7.09 -12.80 -10.08
CA LYS A 147 -6.66 -12.87 -11.49
C LYS A 147 -5.47 -11.97 -11.75
N CYS A 148 -4.52 -12.45 -12.54
CA CYS A 148 -3.36 -11.67 -12.95
C CYS A 148 -3.68 -10.75 -14.13
N ILE A 149 -3.11 -9.54 -14.14
CA ILE A 149 -3.26 -8.53 -15.18
C ILE A 149 -1.90 -7.95 -15.51
N LEU A 150 -1.53 -7.93 -16.79
CA LEU A 150 -0.32 -7.28 -17.26
C LEU A 150 -0.60 -5.80 -17.54
N LEU A 151 0.09 -4.91 -16.84
CA LEU A 151 -0.04 -3.47 -17.04
C LEU A 151 0.43 -3.07 -18.44
N SER A 152 1.51 -3.68 -18.95
CA SER A 152 2.02 -3.44 -20.31
C SER A 152 0.99 -3.66 -21.42
N ASN A 153 -0.01 -4.53 -21.21
CA ASN A 153 -1.09 -4.72 -22.17
C ASN A 153 -2.10 -3.56 -22.19
N LEU A 154 -2.21 -2.81 -21.09
CA LEU A 154 -3.16 -1.71 -20.91
C LEU A 154 -2.52 -0.35 -21.22
N THR A 155 -1.20 -0.26 -21.12
CA THR A 155 -0.43 0.95 -21.39
C THR A 155 0.65 0.71 -22.46
N PRO A 156 0.27 0.38 -23.72
CA PRO A 156 1.24 0.30 -24.81
C PRO A 156 1.98 1.64 -24.94
N ASP A 157 3.26 1.60 -25.27
CA ASP A 157 4.16 2.77 -25.39
C ASP A 157 4.62 3.41 -24.07
N LEU A 158 4.07 3.00 -22.92
CA LEU A 158 4.68 3.35 -21.64
C LEU A 158 5.97 2.56 -21.49
N ASP A 159 7.09 3.27 -21.29
CA ASP A 159 8.40 2.66 -21.08
C ASP A 159 8.40 1.84 -19.78
N SER A 160 8.12 0.55 -19.92
CA SER A 160 8.06 -0.36 -18.78
C SER A 160 9.43 -0.56 -18.14
N GLU A 161 10.54 -0.33 -18.83
CA GLU A 161 11.89 -0.45 -18.25
C GLU A 161 12.12 0.61 -17.17
N ASN A 162 11.58 1.81 -17.37
CA ASN A 162 11.68 2.93 -16.43
C ASN A 162 10.56 2.95 -15.37
N LEU A 163 9.52 2.10 -15.50
CA LEU A 163 8.57 1.88 -14.42
C LEU A 163 9.22 1.08 -13.29
N THR A 164 9.54 1.80 -12.21
CA THR A 164 9.91 1.21 -10.92
C THR A 164 8.66 0.71 -10.19
N GLY A 165 8.83 -0.22 -9.24
CA GLY A 165 7.69 -0.86 -8.54
C GLY A 165 6.69 0.13 -7.90
N PHE A 166 7.15 1.27 -7.39
CA PHE A 166 6.29 2.28 -6.75
C PHE A 166 5.28 2.90 -7.73
N GLN A 167 5.66 3.09 -8.99
CA GLN A 167 4.82 3.77 -9.98
C GLN A 167 3.63 2.89 -10.43
N LEU A 168 3.75 1.58 -10.23
CA LEU A 168 2.78 0.59 -10.69
C LEU A 168 1.43 0.73 -9.97
N LYS A 169 1.44 1.16 -8.70
CA LYS A 169 0.26 1.24 -7.82
C LYS A 169 -0.86 2.12 -8.37
N ALA A 170 -0.54 3.38 -8.68
CA ALA A 170 -1.54 4.32 -9.18
C ALA A 170 -2.13 3.87 -10.53
N LEU A 171 -1.28 3.32 -11.41
CA LEU A 171 -1.70 2.78 -12.72
C LEU A 171 -2.58 1.53 -12.55
N ALA A 172 -2.21 0.61 -11.67
CA ALA A 172 -3.00 -0.57 -11.36
C ALA A 172 -4.40 -0.21 -10.83
N ILE A 173 -4.50 0.75 -9.90
CA ILE A 173 -5.79 1.25 -9.42
C ILE A 173 -6.59 1.87 -10.58
N LEU A 174 -5.96 2.74 -11.38
CA LEU A 174 -6.60 3.42 -12.51
C LEU A 174 -7.21 2.42 -13.49
N PHE A 175 -6.46 1.39 -13.86
CA PHE A 175 -6.85 0.42 -14.88
C PHE A 175 -7.58 -0.81 -14.34
N SER A 176 -7.70 -0.99 -13.02
CA SER A 176 -8.48 -2.08 -12.42
C SER A 176 -9.95 -2.05 -12.81
N SER A 177 -10.64 -3.18 -12.75
CA SER A 177 -12.05 -3.25 -13.14
C SER A 177 -13.03 -2.73 -12.08
N PHE A 178 -12.59 -2.39 -10.88
CA PHE A 178 -13.47 -2.06 -9.75
C PHE A 178 -13.84 -0.58 -9.67
N GLU A 179 -15.07 -0.26 -9.26
CA GLU A 179 -15.48 1.14 -8.97
C GLU A 179 -14.89 1.59 -7.63
N ASP A 180 -15.03 0.77 -6.59
CA ASP A 180 -14.40 1.00 -5.28
C ASP A 180 -13.26 -0.01 -5.06
N VAL A 181 -12.08 0.49 -4.74
CA VAL A 181 -10.84 -0.26 -4.65
C VAL A 181 -10.32 -0.25 -3.21
N LEU A 182 -9.99 -1.41 -2.68
CA LEU A 182 -8.96 -1.53 -1.64
C LEU A 182 -7.63 -1.84 -2.34
N TRP A 183 -6.70 -0.91 -2.32
CA TRP A 183 -5.31 -1.25 -2.63
C TRP A 183 -4.72 -2.05 -1.48
N LEU A 184 -3.92 -3.07 -1.79
CA LEU A 184 -3.22 -3.87 -0.79
C LEU A 184 -1.84 -4.29 -1.33
N ASP A 185 -0.76 -3.84 -0.71
CA ASP A 185 0.59 -4.35 -1.00
C ASP A 185 0.69 -5.84 -0.63
N ALA A 186 1.62 -6.56 -1.27
CA ALA A 186 1.73 -8.02 -1.14
C ALA A 186 1.98 -8.50 0.31
N ASP A 187 2.58 -7.65 1.15
CA ASP A 187 2.96 -7.87 2.54
C ASP A 187 2.02 -7.17 3.56
N CYS A 188 0.92 -6.59 3.08
CA CYS A 188 -0.11 -5.97 3.91
C CYS A 188 -1.30 -6.92 4.05
N VAL A 189 -1.65 -7.27 5.30
CA VAL A 189 -2.66 -8.30 5.57
C VAL A 189 -3.77 -7.76 6.45
N PRO A 190 -5.04 -7.83 6.00
CA PRO A 190 -6.17 -7.53 6.86
C PRO A 190 -6.42 -8.65 7.87
N LEU A 191 -6.77 -8.27 9.09
CA LEU A 191 -7.14 -9.16 10.19
C LEU A 191 -8.65 -9.45 10.24
N HIS A 192 -9.43 -8.69 9.47
CA HIS A 192 -10.89 -8.73 9.42
C HIS A 192 -11.37 -8.49 7.99
N ASP A 193 -12.56 -8.98 7.64
CA ASP A 193 -13.05 -8.91 6.25
C ASP A 193 -13.07 -7.46 5.72
N PRO A 194 -12.23 -7.10 4.72
CA PRO A 194 -12.15 -5.74 4.21
C PRO A 194 -13.40 -5.27 3.46
N ALA A 195 -14.34 -6.14 3.09
CA ALA A 195 -15.55 -5.76 2.37
C ALA A 195 -16.36 -4.68 3.11
N LEU A 196 -16.35 -4.74 4.44
CA LEU A 196 -17.07 -3.79 5.29
C LEU A 196 -16.45 -2.37 5.25
N LEU A 197 -15.15 -2.25 4.97
CA LEU A 197 -14.47 -0.95 4.85
C LEU A 197 -14.97 -0.18 3.62
N LEU A 198 -15.21 -0.88 2.50
CA LEU A 198 -15.72 -0.26 1.27
C LEU A 198 -17.23 0.04 1.31
N ALA A 199 -17.91 -0.31 2.40
CA ALA A 199 -19.36 -0.12 2.58
C ALA A 199 -19.72 0.83 3.73
N SER A 200 -18.76 1.24 4.53
CA SER A 200 -19.00 1.96 5.80
C SER A 200 -18.34 3.33 5.80
N GLU A 201 -18.75 4.18 6.74
CA GLU A 201 -17.98 5.36 7.09
C GLU A 201 -16.61 4.94 7.66
N PRO A 202 -15.51 5.62 7.32
CA PRO A 202 -15.46 6.92 6.64
C PRO A 202 -15.48 6.84 5.10
N PHE A 203 -15.34 5.67 4.50
CA PHE A 203 -15.22 5.54 3.05
C PHE A 203 -16.48 5.99 2.30
N ALA A 204 -17.66 5.67 2.83
CA ALA A 204 -18.93 5.97 2.17
C ALA A 204 -19.13 7.47 1.89
N THR A 205 -18.74 8.36 2.81
CA THR A 205 -18.81 9.81 2.61
C THR A 205 -17.57 10.37 1.90
N ASN A 206 -16.37 9.91 2.27
CA ASN A 206 -15.13 10.56 1.83
C ASN A 206 -14.61 10.03 0.50
N GLY A 207 -14.85 8.77 0.14
CA GLY A 207 -14.37 8.15 -1.10
C GLY A 207 -12.86 7.92 -1.20
N LEU A 208 -12.03 8.57 -0.37
CA LEU A 208 -10.61 8.26 -0.16
C LEU A 208 -10.37 8.03 1.34
N VAL A 209 -9.75 6.89 1.70
CA VAL A 209 -9.29 6.61 3.07
C VAL A 209 -7.85 6.13 3.03
N THR A 210 -6.99 6.77 3.82
CA THR A 210 -5.55 6.47 3.88
C THR A 210 -5.10 6.26 5.33
N TRP A 211 -4.03 5.51 5.51
CA TRP A 211 -3.43 5.30 6.83
C TRP A 211 -2.15 6.13 7.00
N PRO A 212 -1.84 6.56 8.23
CA PRO A 212 -0.60 7.29 8.51
C PRO A 212 0.60 6.34 8.60
N ASP A 213 1.75 6.84 8.16
CA ASP A 213 3.07 6.32 8.45
C ASP A 213 3.54 6.86 9.83
N PHE A 214 4.67 6.36 10.34
CA PHE A 214 5.30 6.87 11.56
C PHE A 214 5.85 8.29 11.42
N TRP A 215 6.12 8.73 10.19
CA TRP A 215 6.86 9.95 9.89
C TRP A 215 5.95 11.14 9.68
N ALA A 216 6.45 12.34 9.97
CA ALA A 216 5.78 13.58 9.58
C ALA A 216 5.82 13.75 8.05
N ASP A 217 4.82 14.44 7.49
CA ASP A 217 4.84 14.88 6.09
C ASP A 217 6.03 15.81 5.85
N THR A 218 6.88 15.44 4.88
CA THR A 218 8.12 16.15 4.53
C THR A 218 8.03 16.84 3.17
N ALA A 219 6.85 17.12 2.63
CA ALA A 219 6.73 17.84 1.38
C ALA A 219 7.40 19.22 1.43
N SER A 220 8.16 19.54 0.39
CA SER A 220 8.79 20.86 0.24
C SER A 220 7.72 21.94 0.11
N PRO A 221 7.90 23.12 0.74
CA PRO A 221 7.07 24.30 0.45
C PRO A 221 6.92 24.59 -1.06
N VAL A 222 7.96 24.30 -1.85
CA VAL A 222 7.95 24.46 -3.32
C VAL A 222 6.83 23.65 -3.98
N TYR A 223 6.49 22.46 -3.46
CA TYR A 223 5.39 21.66 -3.99
C TYR A 223 4.04 22.39 -3.86
N PHE A 224 3.80 23.06 -2.73
CA PHE A 224 2.55 23.78 -2.49
C PHE A 224 2.44 25.00 -3.42
N GLU A 225 3.56 25.68 -3.69
CA GLU A 225 3.62 26.74 -4.71
C GLU A 225 3.36 26.20 -6.13
N VAL A 226 4.00 25.08 -6.50
CA VAL A 226 3.79 24.39 -7.79
C VAL A 226 2.33 24.00 -7.97
N SER A 227 1.69 23.51 -6.92
CA SER A 227 0.32 22.99 -6.97
C SER A 227 -0.78 24.00 -6.61
N ARG A 228 -0.44 25.29 -6.54
CA ARG A 228 -1.39 26.39 -6.24
C ARG A 228 -2.12 26.23 -4.90
N GLN A 229 -1.52 25.52 -3.95
CA GLN A 229 -2.12 25.33 -2.64
C GLN A 229 -1.74 26.51 -1.75
N GLU A 230 -2.74 27.21 -1.23
CA GLU A 230 -2.51 28.19 -0.18
C GLU A 230 -1.94 27.47 1.04
N GLU A 231 -0.73 27.83 1.45
CA GLU A 231 -0.20 27.32 2.70
C GLU A 231 -1.01 27.98 3.84
N LEU A 232 -1.87 27.20 4.49
CA LEU A 232 -2.69 27.64 5.62
C LEU A 232 -1.83 28.41 6.63
N ASP A 233 -2.34 29.57 7.06
CA ASP A 233 -1.72 30.62 7.87
C ASP A 233 -0.40 30.25 8.58
N ALA A 234 0.67 31.01 8.29
CA ALA A 234 2.04 30.82 8.76
C ALA A 234 2.17 30.76 10.30
N THR A 235 1.12 31.13 11.03
CA THR A 235 1.04 31.21 12.49
C THR A 235 0.56 29.93 13.19
N ASP A 236 -0.10 28.99 12.50
CA ASP A 236 -0.54 27.72 13.11
C ASP A 236 0.07 26.48 12.42
N ALA A 237 1.21 26.03 12.92
CA ALA A 237 1.86 24.81 12.46
C ALA A 237 1.04 23.53 12.75
N ARG A 238 0.10 23.56 13.70
CA ARG A 238 -0.76 22.40 14.03
C ARG A 238 -1.83 22.18 12.98
N ALA A 239 -2.36 23.25 12.38
CA ALA A 239 -3.29 23.16 11.26
C ALA A 239 -2.66 22.54 9.99
N ARG A 240 -1.32 22.55 9.88
CA ARG A 240 -0.56 22.04 8.73
C ARG A 240 0.02 20.64 8.92
N ALA A 241 0.16 20.20 10.17
CA ALA A 241 0.91 19.01 10.47
C ALA A 241 0.05 17.76 10.38
N ARG A 242 0.48 16.86 9.50
CA ARG A 242 -0.07 15.53 9.34
C ARG A 242 1.08 14.53 9.31
N ALA A 243 0.75 13.27 9.62
CA ALA A 243 1.65 12.19 9.28
C ALA A 243 1.75 12.07 7.74
N ALA A 244 2.91 11.63 7.26
CA ALA A 244 3.05 11.08 5.92
C ALA A 244 2.07 9.91 5.77
N SER A 245 1.64 9.61 4.55
CA SER A 245 0.78 8.45 4.33
C SER A 245 1.60 7.18 4.21
N GLU A 246 1.06 6.09 4.75
CA GLU A 246 1.49 4.73 4.45
C GLU A 246 0.59 4.23 3.30
N ALA A 247 1.18 3.66 2.25
CA ALA A 247 0.46 3.27 1.03
C ALA A 247 0.43 1.77 0.79
N GLY A 248 0.82 0.96 1.77
CA GLY A 248 0.55 -0.47 1.82
C GLY A 248 -0.93 -0.79 1.68
N MET A 249 -1.80 0.14 2.07
CA MET A 249 -3.24 0.06 1.90
C MET A 249 -3.88 1.45 1.77
N LEU A 250 -4.85 1.56 0.86
CA LEU A 250 -5.73 2.71 0.75
C LEU A 250 -7.09 2.28 0.18
N LEU A 251 -8.15 2.99 0.57
CA LEU A 251 -9.47 2.83 -0.03
C LEU A 251 -9.71 3.97 -1.00
N LEU A 252 -10.13 3.68 -2.23
CA LEU A 252 -10.38 4.69 -3.25
C LEU A 252 -11.63 4.36 -4.08
N SER A 253 -12.55 5.31 -4.15
CA SER A 253 -13.68 5.25 -5.08
C SER A 253 -13.34 5.98 -6.37
N LYS A 254 -13.17 5.22 -7.46
CA LYS A 254 -12.91 5.80 -8.80
C LYS A 254 -14.09 6.61 -9.31
N LYS A 255 -15.28 6.42 -8.73
CA LYS A 255 -16.46 7.22 -9.05
C LYS A 255 -16.33 8.67 -8.58
N SER A 256 -15.87 8.91 -7.36
CA SER A 256 -15.72 10.26 -6.81
C SER A 256 -14.32 10.85 -6.97
N HIS A 257 -13.29 10.01 -7.11
CA HIS A 257 -11.88 10.43 -7.09
C HIS A 257 -11.15 10.24 -8.41
N PHE A 258 -11.86 10.11 -9.54
CA PHE A 258 -11.20 9.85 -10.83
C PHE A 258 -10.15 10.90 -11.20
N GLY A 259 -10.48 12.20 -11.08
CA GLY A 259 -9.54 13.29 -11.38
C GLY A 259 -8.33 13.28 -10.45
N MET A 260 -8.54 13.02 -9.15
CA MET A 260 -7.46 12.86 -8.17
C MET A 260 -6.54 11.70 -8.55
N LEU A 261 -7.11 10.56 -8.94
CA LEU A 261 -6.35 9.39 -9.36
C LEU A 261 -5.52 9.65 -10.62
N LEU A 262 -6.03 10.42 -11.59
CA LEU A 262 -5.25 10.86 -12.76
C LEU A 262 -4.05 11.72 -12.34
N LEU A 263 -4.25 12.64 -11.40
CA LEU A 263 -3.15 13.47 -10.87
C LEU A 263 -2.14 12.64 -10.08
N ALA A 264 -2.59 11.67 -9.29
CA ALA A 264 -1.70 10.72 -8.61
C ALA A 264 -0.88 9.90 -9.62
N VAL A 265 -1.49 9.43 -10.72
CA VAL A 265 -0.76 8.75 -11.81
C VAL A 265 0.32 9.67 -12.40
N TYR A 266 0.01 10.93 -12.68
CA TYR A 266 0.98 11.90 -13.19
C TYR A 266 2.14 12.16 -12.20
N TYR A 267 1.84 12.30 -10.91
CA TYR A 267 2.86 12.41 -9.86
C TYR A 267 3.75 11.18 -9.78
N ASN A 268 3.22 9.98 -9.98
CA ASN A 268 4.00 8.75 -9.97
C ASN A 268 4.84 8.60 -11.26
N ILE A 269 4.29 8.93 -12.43
CA ILE A 269 5.05 8.87 -13.70
C ILE A 269 6.27 9.79 -13.66
N TYR A 270 6.10 11.02 -13.17
CA TYR A 270 7.21 11.98 -12.98
C TYR A 270 7.80 11.92 -11.57
N GLY A 271 7.52 10.85 -10.84
CA GLY A 271 7.86 10.69 -9.43
C GLY A 271 9.37 10.66 -9.18
N PRO A 272 10.09 9.63 -9.68
CA PRO A 272 11.51 9.46 -9.38
C PRO A 272 12.37 10.70 -9.67
N GLN A 273 12.05 11.43 -10.75
CA GLN A 273 12.83 12.58 -11.19
C GLN A 273 12.36 13.91 -10.60
N PHE A 274 11.06 14.10 -10.34
CA PHE A 274 10.51 15.41 -9.96
C PHE A 274 9.68 15.37 -8.68
N TYR A 275 8.59 14.59 -8.65
CA TYR A 275 7.65 14.67 -7.53
C TYR A 275 8.12 13.96 -6.26
N TYR A 276 8.81 12.82 -6.32
CA TYR A 276 9.30 12.15 -5.10
C TYR A 276 10.33 13.01 -4.35
N PRO A 277 11.30 13.68 -5.01
CA PRO A 277 12.16 14.66 -4.35
C PRO A 277 11.38 15.81 -3.70
N LEU A 278 10.32 16.31 -4.34
CA LEU A 278 9.50 17.39 -3.80
C LEU A 278 8.62 16.95 -2.62
N LEU A 279 8.00 15.77 -2.71
CA LEU A 279 7.03 15.30 -1.72
C LEU A 279 7.68 14.64 -0.50
N SER A 280 8.83 13.99 -0.69
CA SER A 280 9.50 13.23 0.38
C SER A 280 10.83 13.86 0.83
N GLN A 281 11.48 14.67 -0.01
CA GLN A 281 12.77 15.31 0.29
C GLN A 281 13.85 14.34 0.81
N GLY A 282 13.87 13.12 0.24
CA GLY A 282 14.81 12.05 0.61
C GLY A 282 14.55 11.40 1.97
N ALA A 283 13.38 11.61 2.58
CA ALA A 283 12.95 10.89 3.79
C ALA A 283 12.73 9.39 3.51
N PRO A 284 12.75 8.52 4.54
CA PRO A 284 12.49 7.09 4.38
C PRO A 284 11.12 6.79 3.77
N GLY A 285 11.08 5.76 2.93
CA GLY A 285 9.85 5.39 2.22
C GLY A 285 9.48 6.38 1.11
N ALA A 286 10.41 7.22 0.64
CA ALA A 286 10.18 8.09 -0.52
C ALA A 286 9.70 7.26 -1.72
N GLY A 287 8.61 7.72 -2.34
CA GLY A 287 7.95 6.98 -3.43
C GLY A 287 6.51 7.42 -3.64
N ASP A 288 5.66 6.46 -3.99
CA ASP A 288 4.24 6.64 -4.28
C ASP A 288 3.42 7.05 -3.05
N LYS A 289 3.91 6.77 -1.84
CA LYS A 289 3.10 6.82 -0.62
C LYS A 289 2.40 8.16 -0.37
N ASP A 290 3.09 9.27 -0.63
CA ASP A 290 2.57 10.62 -0.37
C ASP A 290 1.82 11.20 -1.57
N THR A 291 1.84 10.54 -2.74
CA THR A 291 1.27 11.08 -3.98
C THR A 291 -0.27 11.19 -3.94
N PHE A 292 -0.96 10.25 -3.30
CA PHE A 292 -2.43 10.21 -3.28
C PHE A 292 -3.04 11.36 -2.46
N LEU A 293 -2.57 11.56 -1.22
CA LEU A 293 -3.07 12.64 -0.38
C LEU A 293 -2.71 14.01 -0.96
N HIS A 294 -1.49 14.17 -1.50
CA HIS A 294 -1.11 15.42 -2.17
C HIS A 294 -1.93 15.69 -3.45
N ALA A 295 -2.27 14.66 -4.22
CA ALA A 295 -3.19 14.82 -5.35
C ALA A 295 -4.61 15.20 -4.88
N ALA A 296 -5.08 14.63 -3.77
CA ALA A 296 -6.37 14.97 -3.18
C ALA A 296 -6.40 16.43 -2.72
N THR A 297 -5.39 16.89 -1.99
CA THR A 297 -5.34 18.29 -1.53
C THR A 297 -5.19 19.27 -2.69
N ALA A 298 -4.39 18.95 -3.72
CA ALA A 298 -4.22 19.79 -4.91
C ALA A 298 -5.51 19.99 -5.71
N LEU A 299 -6.43 19.01 -5.71
CA LEU A 299 -7.73 19.12 -6.39
C LEU A 299 -8.90 19.42 -5.45
N GLY A 300 -8.65 19.63 -4.15
CA GLY A 300 -9.70 19.80 -3.15
C GLY A 300 -10.65 18.60 -3.05
N ALA A 301 -10.14 17.38 -3.28
CA ALA A 301 -10.91 16.15 -3.12
C ALA A 301 -11.03 15.78 -1.63
N GLU A 302 -12.22 15.36 -1.22
CA GLU A 302 -12.49 14.92 0.15
C GLU A 302 -11.70 13.65 0.50
N PHE A 303 -11.24 13.53 1.74
CA PHE A 303 -10.57 12.32 2.19
C PHE A 303 -10.65 12.16 3.70
N TYR A 304 -10.48 10.92 4.16
CA TYR A 304 -10.23 10.62 5.56
C TYR A 304 -8.85 10.01 5.74
N ALA A 305 -7.95 10.77 6.37
CA ALA A 305 -6.69 10.23 6.88
C ALA A 305 -6.93 9.68 8.29
N VAL A 306 -6.72 8.38 8.48
CA VAL A 306 -6.86 7.71 9.78
C VAL A 306 -6.01 8.44 10.82
N SER A 307 -6.61 8.75 11.97
CA SER A 307 -5.99 9.56 13.00
C SER A 307 -5.08 8.73 13.92
N ALA A 308 -5.47 7.49 14.20
CA ALA A 308 -4.67 6.58 15.01
C ALA A 308 -3.30 6.29 14.36
N PRO A 309 -2.18 6.48 15.08
CA PRO A 309 -0.85 6.22 14.55
C PRO A 309 -0.62 4.71 14.36
N PRO A 310 0.30 4.32 13.44
CA PRO A 310 0.76 2.94 13.37
C PRO A 310 1.49 2.57 14.67
N VAL A 311 1.40 1.30 15.06
CA VAL A 311 2.10 0.79 16.25
C VAL A 311 3.04 -0.32 15.84
N ASP A 312 4.31 -0.15 16.21
CA ASP A 312 5.38 -1.12 15.98
C ASP A 312 4.96 -2.54 16.42
N LEU A 313 5.31 -3.55 15.63
CA LEU A 313 5.08 -4.97 15.93
C LEU A 313 6.38 -5.76 15.73
N GLY A 314 6.74 -6.57 16.70
CA GLY A 314 8.04 -7.23 16.71
C GLY A 314 8.22 -8.15 17.91
N ARG A 315 9.47 -8.36 18.32
CA ARG A 315 9.80 -9.22 19.46
C ARG A 315 10.88 -8.61 20.34
N VAL A 316 10.88 -8.98 21.61
CA VAL A 316 12.05 -8.75 22.47
C VAL A 316 13.11 -9.82 22.16
N ASN A 317 14.38 -9.43 22.17
CA ASN A 317 15.47 -10.40 21.99
C ASN A 317 15.52 -11.40 23.15
N THR A 318 15.41 -12.69 22.82
CA THR A 318 15.63 -13.80 23.75
C THR A 318 17.12 -14.15 23.82
N GLY A 319 17.62 -14.57 24.99
CA GLY A 319 18.98 -15.12 25.11
C GLY A 319 20.13 -14.14 25.38
N GLY A 320 19.91 -13.08 26.17
CA GLY A 320 20.94 -12.12 26.58
C GLY A 320 20.37 -10.98 27.42
N LYS A 321 21.19 -9.98 27.80
CA LYS A 321 20.74 -8.76 28.49
C LYS A 321 20.32 -7.65 27.51
N SER A 322 19.53 -7.99 26.48
CA SER A 322 19.06 -6.98 25.52
C SER A 322 17.63 -6.54 25.87
N ALA A 323 17.46 -5.24 26.10
CA ALA A 323 16.15 -4.61 26.28
C ALA A 323 15.60 -4.04 24.96
N VAL A 324 16.26 -4.30 23.83
CA VAL A 324 15.91 -3.74 22.53
C VAL A 324 14.97 -4.71 21.79
N ALA A 325 13.78 -4.22 21.45
CA ALA A 325 12.84 -4.91 20.58
C ALA A 325 13.32 -4.87 19.13
N LEU A 326 13.18 -6.00 18.43
CA LEU A 326 13.36 -6.10 16.99
C LEU A 326 12.01 -5.84 16.32
N ASN A 327 11.86 -4.69 15.65
CA ASN A 327 10.71 -4.44 14.79
C ASN A 327 10.72 -5.43 13.62
N SER A 328 9.56 -6.04 13.34
CA SER A 328 9.34 -6.96 12.22
C SER A 328 7.99 -6.68 11.52
N GLY A 329 7.50 -5.44 11.60
CA GLY A 329 6.19 -5.02 11.10
C GLY A 329 5.53 -3.98 11.98
N PHE A 330 4.28 -3.65 11.67
CA PHE A 330 3.46 -2.75 12.47
C PHE A 330 1.97 -2.97 12.19
N ILE A 331 1.13 -2.54 13.13
CA ILE A 331 -0.32 -2.60 13.02
C ILE A 331 -0.89 -1.24 12.65
N GLN A 332 -1.97 -1.24 11.87
CA GLN A 332 -2.75 -0.06 11.51
C GLN A 332 -4.20 -0.23 11.94
N ALA A 333 -4.83 0.88 12.32
CA ALA A 333 -6.13 0.87 12.98
C ALA A 333 -7.30 0.55 12.04
N ASP A 334 -8.38 0.04 12.61
CA ASP A 334 -9.69 0.00 11.96
C ASP A 334 -10.21 1.43 11.73
N PRO A 335 -10.40 1.85 10.46
CA PRO A 335 -10.74 3.23 10.12
C PRO A 335 -12.18 3.56 10.54
N ILE A 336 -13.06 2.57 10.69
CA ILE A 336 -14.45 2.77 11.10
C ILE A 336 -14.50 3.11 12.59
N GLN A 337 -13.77 2.35 13.40
CA GLN A 337 -13.66 2.62 14.83
C GLN A 337 -12.93 3.93 15.09
N ASP A 338 -11.85 4.18 14.35
CA ASP A 338 -11.09 5.43 14.41
C ASP A 338 -11.98 6.65 14.09
N TYR A 339 -12.68 6.61 12.95
CA TYR A 339 -13.60 7.68 12.53
C TYR A 339 -14.71 7.96 13.55
N ALA A 340 -15.31 6.91 14.11
CA ALA A 340 -16.35 7.06 15.12
C ALA A 340 -15.86 7.82 16.37
N ARG A 341 -14.61 7.59 16.80
CA ARG A 341 -14.01 8.27 17.96
C ARG A 341 -13.65 9.72 17.67
N VAL A 342 -13.05 9.96 16.52
CA VAL A 342 -12.70 11.32 16.09
C VAL A 342 -13.97 12.18 16.06
N ARG A 343 -15.09 11.62 15.58
CA ARG A 343 -16.39 12.31 15.56
C ARG A 343 -17.03 12.50 16.93
N SER A 344 -16.83 11.58 17.88
CA SER A 344 -17.38 11.71 19.23
C SER A 344 -16.54 12.60 20.14
N GLY A 345 -15.29 12.90 19.77
CA GLY A 345 -14.33 13.62 20.61
C GLY A 345 -13.85 12.78 21.80
N GLU A 346 -14.03 11.46 21.75
CA GLU A 346 -13.63 10.56 22.83
C GLU A 346 -12.13 10.25 22.76
N GLU A 347 -11.33 11.01 23.53
CA GLU A 347 -9.89 10.72 23.71
C GLU A 347 -9.64 9.57 24.72
N ASN A 348 -10.60 9.27 25.60
CA ASN A 348 -10.43 8.36 26.74
C ASN A 348 -10.97 6.92 26.52
N GLY A 349 -11.27 6.51 25.28
CA GLY A 349 -11.73 5.16 24.95
C GLY A 349 -10.58 4.15 24.75
N SER A 350 -10.85 2.84 24.88
CA SER A 350 -9.88 1.77 24.52
C SER A 350 -9.40 1.98 23.08
N ALA A 351 -8.13 1.86 22.69
CA ALA A 351 -7.68 2.14 21.31
C ALA A 351 -8.45 1.37 20.22
N ALA A 352 -8.54 1.91 18.98
CA ALA A 352 -9.17 1.21 17.87
C ALA A 352 -8.44 -0.12 17.60
N ARG A 353 -9.19 -1.20 17.34
CA ARG A 353 -8.58 -2.50 17.05
C ARG A 353 -7.64 -2.40 15.84
N ALA A 354 -6.69 -3.32 15.74
CA ALA A 354 -5.89 -3.46 14.54
C ALA A 354 -6.77 -3.99 13.40
N PHE A 355 -6.68 -3.40 12.22
CA PHE A 355 -7.32 -3.92 11.02
C PHE A 355 -6.29 -4.50 10.06
N PHE A 356 -5.12 -3.87 9.93
CA PHE A 356 -4.04 -4.35 9.07
C PHE A 356 -2.79 -4.63 9.88
N ILE A 357 -2.01 -5.60 9.41
CA ILE A 357 -0.60 -5.76 9.72
C ILE A 357 0.18 -5.54 8.44
N HIS A 358 1.10 -4.58 8.45
CA HIS A 358 2.14 -4.48 7.45
C HIS A 358 3.32 -5.31 7.94
N ALA A 359 3.58 -6.44 7.28
CA ALA A 359 4.73 -7.27 7.61
C ALA A 359 6.02 -6.56 7.18
N GLY A 360 6.89 -6.27 8.14
CA GLY A 360 8.16 -5.61 7.87
C GLY A 360 9.23 -6.61 7.44
N ASN A 361 10.50 -6.34 7.77
CA ASN A 361 11.55 -7.33 7.54
C ASN A 361 11.63 -8.35 8.72
N PRO A 362 11.42 -9.66 8.47
CA PRO A 362 11.19 -10.28 7.16
C PRO A 362 9.70 -10.40 6.81
N GLU A 363 9.40 -10.27 5.52
CA GLU A 363 8.10 -10.62 4.95
C GLU A 363 7.86 -12.14 5.09
N PHE A 364 6.61 -12.59 5.04
CA PHE A 364 6.25 -14.02 5.07
C PHE A 364 6.51 -14.73 3.72
N ASN A 365 7.75 -14.61 3.23
CA ASN A 365 8.24 -15.25 2.02
C ASN A 365 9.40 -16.21 2.35
N PRO A 366 9.15 -17.53 2.43
CA PRO A 366 10.14 -18.51 2.84
C PRO A 366 11.31 -18.67 1.87
N GLY A 367 11.13 -18.35 0.58
CA GLY A 367 12.21 -18.38 -0.42
C GLY A 367 13.17 -17.17 -0.35
N LYS A 368 12.82 -16.12 0.41
CA LYS A 368 13.60 -14.88 0.57
C LYS A 368 14.29 -14.83 1.94
N GLU A 369 13.96 -13.84 2.76
CA GLU A 369 14.64 -13.53 4.02
C GLU A 369 13.96 -14.11 5.26
N LEU A 370 12.75 -14.70 5.13
CA LEU A 370 11.93 -15.16 6.25
C LEU A 370 12.75 -16.04 7.20
N LEU A 371 13.36 -17.11 6.69
CA LEU A 371 14.18 -18.06 7.48
C LEU A 371 15.59 -17.53 7.86
N GLY A 372 15.78 -16.21 7.83
CA GLY A 372 17.03 -15.54 8.12
C GLY A 372 17.31 -15.31 9.62
N ARG A 373 18.21 -14.36 9.90
CA ARG A 373 18.70 -14.07 11.27
C ARG A 373 17.61 -13.58 12.21
N ARG A 374 16.59 -12.88 11.71
CA ARG A 374 15.54 -12.27 12.53
C ARG A 374 14.64 -13.29 13.24
N LEU A 375 14.55 -14.51 12.70
CA LEU A 375 13.88 -15.67 13.30
C LEU A 375 14.74 -16.46 14.29
N LYS A 376 15.89 -15.93 14.72
CA LYS A 376 16.75 -16.57 15.71
C LYS A 376 16.99 -15.65 16.90
N GLY A 377 16.78 -16.16 18.11
CA GLY A 377 17.19 -15.51 19.35
C GLY A 377 18.71 -15.26 19.40
N LEU A 378 19.16 -14.46 20.36
CA LEU A 378 20.60 -14.28 20.62
C LEU A 378 21.27 -15.59 21.08
N ASP A 379 20.48 -16.51 21.60
CA ASP A 379 20.86 -17.89 21.91
C ASP A 379 20.95 -18.81 20.67
N GLY A 380 20.63 -18.29 19.48
CA GLY A 380 20.62 -19.01 18.21
C GLY A 380 19.39 -19.90 17.99
N ARG A 381 18.45 -19.97 18.94
CA ARG A 381 17.24 -20.81 18.83
C ARG A 381 16.19 -20.13 17.95
N PRO A 382 15.33 -20.89 17.26
CA PRO A 382 14.16 -20.35 16.57
C PRO A 382 13.33 -19.43 17.48
N ALA A 383 12.87 -18.31 16.94
CA ALA A 383 12.10 -17.32 17.66
C ALA A 383 10.95 -16.77 16.82
N ARG A 384 9.82 -16.57 17.48
CA ARG A 384 8.63 -15.87 16.99
C ARG A 384 8.91 -14.42 16.62
N LEU A 385 8.30 -13.88 15.56
CA LEU A 385 8.43 -12.50 15.08
C LEU A 385 7.62 -11.49 15.87
N TRP A 386 6.39 -11.81 16.25
CA TRP A 386 5.39 -10.85 16.70
C TRP A 386 4.87 -11.23 18.08
N THR A 387 5.62 -10.79 19.10
CA THR A 387 5.37 -11.03 20.52
C THR A 387 5.43 -9.75 21.37
N TYR A 388 5.63 -8.58 20.75
CA TYR A 388 5.78 -7.29 21.41
C TYR A 388 5.39 -6.14 20.47
N PRO A 389 4.85 -5.02 20.99
CA PRO A 389 4.51 -4.75 22.37
C PRO A 389 3.13 -5.29 22.79
N PRO A 390 2.86 -5.50 24.10
CA PRO A 390 1.58 -6.05 24.57
C PRO A 390 0.36 -5.25 24.13
N GLU A 391 0.46 -3.92 24.03
CA GLU A 391 -0.61 -3.06 23.55
C GLU A 391 -0.95 -3.30 22.07
N ALA A 392 0.05 -3.61 21.23
CA ALA A 392 -0.19 -3.98 19.84
C ALA A 392 -0.88 -5.35 19.77
N LEU A 393 -0.40 -6.32 20.55
CA LEU A 393 -1.00 -7.66 20.62
C LEU A 393 -2.44 -7.63 21.14
N ALA A 394 -2.75 -6.76 22.11
CA ALA A 394 -4.09 -6.58 22.63
C ALA A 394 -5.04 -6.02 21.56
N ARG A 395 -4.55 -5.11 20.69
CA ARG A 395 -5.32 -4.57 19.56
C ARG A 395 -5.54 -5.58 18.43
N VAL A 396 -4.62 -6.53 18.25
CA VAL A 396 -4.78 -7.68 17.34
C VAL A 396 -5.79 -8.69 17.90
N GLY A 397 -5.68 -9.02 19.19
CA GLY A 397 -6.67 -9.78 19.94
C GLY A 397 -6.60 -11.31 19.80
N PHE A 398 -5.68 -11.85 19.00
CA PHE A 398 -5.44 -13.30 18.86
C PHE A 398 -4.00 -13.58 18.41
N ASP A 399 -3.59 -14.85 18.40
CA ASP A 399 -2.28 -15.27 17.92
C ASP A 399 -2.19 -15.21 16.38
N THR A 400 -2.07 -13.99 15.86
CA THR A 400 -2.00 -13.72 14.43
C THR A 400 -0.74 -14.30 13.78
N GLU A 401 0.38 -14.34 14.50
CA GLU A 401 1.63 -14.84 13.93
C GLU A 401 1.51 -16.33 13.61
N ARG A 402 0.90 -17.10 14.51
CA ARG A 402 0.61 -18.52 14.26
C ARG A 402 -0.22 -18.72 13.00
N VAL A 403 -1.28 -17.91 12.83
CA VAL A 403 -2.15 -17.97 11.65
C VAL A 403 -1.36 -17.69 10.37
N PHE A 404 -0.46 -16.70 10.37
CA PHE A 404 0.39 -16.39 9.23
C PHE A 404 1.33 -17.54 8.90
N TRP A 405 1.96 -18.13 9.91
CA TRP A 405 2.83 -19.28 9.71
C TRP A 405 2.10 -20.51 9.20
N GLU A 406 0.87 -20.77 9.64
CA GLU A 406 0.06 -21.89 9.13
C GLU A 406 -0.17 -21.73 7.62
N GLU A 407 -0.52 -20.54 7.14
CA GLU A 407 -0.67 -20.28 5.70
C GLU A 407 0.68 -20.31 4.97
N THR A 408 1.75 -19.81 5.58
CA THR A 408 3.10 -19.88 5.00
C THR A 408 3.60 -21.31 4.87
N VAL A 409 3.32 -22.19 5.84
CA VAL A 409 3.59 -23.63 5.74
C VAL A 409 2.81 -24.24 4.58
N ALA A 410 1.52 -23.90 4.44
CA ALA A 410 0.69 -24.40 3.35
C ALA A 410 1.27 -24.00 1.98
N VAL A 411 1.57 -22.71 1.78
CA VAL A 411 2.17 -22.21 0.53
C VAL A 411 3.53 -22.86 0.28
N ALA A 412 4.43 -22.89 1.27
CA ALA A 412 5.75 -23.51 1.11
C ALA A 412 5.68 -24.99 0.71
N CYS A 413 4.68 -25.73 1.20
CA CYS A 413 4.55 -27.17 0.97
C CYS A 413 3.72 -27.54 -0.25
N GLU A 414 2.78 -26.70 -0.66
CA GLU A 414 1.97 -26.92 -1.87
C GLU A 414 2.65 -26.35 -3.12
N MET A 415 3.55 -25.37 -2.96
CA MET A 415 4.01 -24.51 -4.04
C MET A 415 5.54 -24.35 -4.10
N GLU A 416 6.30 -25.28 -3.50
CA GLU A 416 7.78 -25.21 -3.44
C GLU A 416 8.43 -25.05 -4.82
N GLU A 417 7.87 -25.70 -5.84
CA GLU A 417 8.40 -25.71 -7.22
C GLU A 417 7.62 -24.79 -8.17
N VAL A 418 6.69 -23.97 -7.64
CA VAL A 418 5.83 -23.13 -8.46
C VAL A 418 6.51 -21.82 -8.83
N PHE A 419 7.19 -21.20 -7.87
CA PHE A 419 7.65 -19.83 -8.01
C PHE A 419 9.06 -19.77 -8.61
N GLU A 420 9.27 -18.98 -9.66
CA GLU A 420 10.60 -18.79 -10.26
C GLU A 420 11.60 -18.22 -9.25
N SER A 421 11.14 -17.31 -8.38
CA SER A 421 11.97 -16.72 -7.32
C SER A 421 12.44 -17.74 -6.26
N TRP A 422 11.87 -18.95 -6.24
CA TRP A 422 12.26 -20.05 -5.37
C TRP A 422 13.13 -21.10 -6.08
N GLU A 423 13.44 -20.91 -7.36
CA GLU A 423 14.28 -21.85 -8.10
C GLU A 423 15.63 -22.09 -7.39
N GLY A 424 16.01 -23.37 -7.29
CA GLY A 424 17.21 -23.80 -6.57
C GLY A 424 17.09 -23.84 -5.03
N ARG A 425 15.98 -23.34 -4.45
CA ARG A 425 15.72 -23.43 -3.00
C ARG A 425 15.07 -24.77 -2.64
N ARG A 426 15.89 -25.79 -2.40
CA ARG A 426 15.40 -27.12 -1.98
C ARG A 426 15.11 -27.22 -0.48
N GLY A 427 14.07 -27.99 -0.14
CA GLY A 427 13.65 -28.30 1.22
C GLY A 427 13.00 -27.10 1.92
N LEU A 428 12.36 -26.19 1.18
CA LEU A 428 11.67 -25.05 1.77
C LEU A 428 10.52 -25.51 2.67
N CYS A 429 9.67 -26.43 2.19
CA CYS A 429 8.58 -26.97 3.00
C CYS A 429 9.09 -27.54 4.34
N GLU A 430 10.15 -28.34 4.31
CA GLU A 430 10.74 -28.96 5.50
C GLU A 430 11.29 -27.92 6.48
N LYS A 431 12.01 -26.91 5.99
CA LYS A 431 12.59 -25.85 6.83
C LYS A 431 11.52 -24.98 7.47
N VAL A 432 10.47 -24.63 6.72
CA VAL A 432 9.35 -23.82 7.21
C VAL A 432 8.55 -24.61 8.27
N ARG A 433 8.26 -25.90 8.02
CA ARG A 433 7.62 -26.79 9.01
C ARG A 433 8.45 -26.98 10.27
N ALA A 434 9.76 -27.15 10.13
CA ALA A 434 10.65 -27.28 11.27
C ALA A 434 10.62 -26.01 12.14
N HIS A 435 10.75 -24.83 11.52
CA HIS A 435 10.66 -23.56 12.24
C HIS A 435 9.31 -23.40 12.95
N PHE A 436 8.19 -23.63 12.24
CA PHE A 436 6.85 -23.58 12.82
C PHE A 436 6.69 -24.51 14.03
N THR A 437 7.16 -25.75 13.89
CA THR A 437 7.11 -26.73 14.98
C THR A 437 7.93 -26.25 16.18
N ASP A 438 9.15 -25.80 15.96
CA ASP A 438 10.05 -25.38 17.05
C ASP A 438 9.51 -24.20 17.86
N VAL A 439 8.85 -23.23 17.20
CA VAL A 439 8.37 -22.01 17.88
C VAL A 439 6.94 -22.11 18.43
N PHE A 440 6.14 -23.08 17.98
CA PHE A 440 4.75 -23.29 18.42
C PHE A 440 4.47 -24.65 19.10
N ALA A 441 5.45 -25.56 19.22
CA ALA A 441 5.24 -26.90 19.81
C ALA A 441 4.73 -26.88 21.27
N GLY A 442 4.99 -25.81 22.03
CA GLY A 442 4.49 -25.65 23.39
C GLY A 442 2.99 -25.35 23.50
N ASP A 443 2.35 -24.89 22.43
CA ASP A 443 0.95 -24.42 22.42
C ASP A 443 -0.05 -25.51 21.97
N ALA A 444 0.45 -26.73 21.69
CA ALA A 444 -0.35 -27.87 21.27
C ALA A 444 -1.26 -28.48 22.37
N VAL A 445 -1.20 -27.95 23.60
CA VAL A 445 -2.04 -28.43 24.72
C VAL A 445 -3.43 -27.77 24.74
N GLY A 446 -3.72 -26.79 23.86
CA GLY A 446 -4.90 -25.94 24.01
C GLY A 446 -6.05 -26.09 23.01
N LEU A 447 -5.81 -26.37 21.72
CA LEU A 447 -6.86 -26.28 20.70
C LEU A 447 -6.69 -27.34 19.63
N GLY A 448 -7.64 -28.27 19.58
CA GLY A 448 -7.69 -29.33 18.59
C GLY A 448 -7.81 -28.78 17.17
N PHE A 449 -7.01 -29.36 16.28
CA PHE A 449 -7.15 -29.23 14.83
C PHE A 449 -8.59 -29.56 14.40
N GLN A 450 -9.44 -28.54 14.24
CA GLN A 450 -10.59 -28.67 13.35
C GLN A 450 -10.11 -28.36 11.93
N LEU A 451 -9.77 -29.41 11.20
CA LEU A 451 -9.76 -29.37 9.74
C LEU A 451 -11.18 -28.99 9.28
N PHE A 452 -11.39 -27.72 8.92
CA PHE A 452 -12.47 -27.39 7.99
C PHE A 452 -12.02 -27.81 6.59
N LYS A 453 -12.39 -29.02 6.19
CA LYS A 453 -12.51 -29.36 4.78
C LYS A 453 -13.68 -28.56 4.22
N LEU A 454 -13.40 -27.59 3.36
CA LEU A 454 -14.41 -26.98 2.49
C LEU A 454 -14.29 -27.65 1.11
N LEU A 455 -15.41 -28.25 0.69
CA LEU A 455 -15.75 -28.58 -0.68
C LEU A 455 -16.11 -27.30 -1.45
#